data_AF-A0A2N5K9E1-F1
#
_entry.id   AF-A0A2N5K9E1-F1
#
_cell.length_a   1.000
_cell.length_b   1.000
_cell.length_c   1.000
_cell.angle_alpha   90.00
_cell.angle_beta   90.00
_cell.angle_gamma   90.00
#
_symmetry.space_group_name_H-M   'P 1'
#
loop_
_entity.id
_entity.type
_entity.pdbx_description
1 polymer ?
#
loop_
_entity_poly.entity_id
_entity_poly.type
_entity_poly.pdbx_seq_one_letter_code
_entity_poly.pdbx_strand_id
1 'polypeptide(L)'
;MFPSDIQAVIDDFLPICRELADGRYAVSIGGSRARKTSDELSDIDFRLFCDSLVQEPDQRARFEEQLEASIQRWSRQGIIIDGCWIRKIEDIDAQLNQWRAGVIAP
;
A
#
# COMPACT_ATOMS: atom_id res chain seq x y z
N MET A 1 -14.50 -7.25 10.91
CA MET A 1 -13.72 -6.39 11.82
C MET A 1 -12.34 -7.00 11.93
N PHE A 2 -11.28 -6.22 11.77
CA PHE A 2 -9.91 -6.72 11.87
C PHE A 2 -9.53 -6.99 13.33
N PRO A 3 -8.57 -7.90 13.61
CA PRO A 3 -7.91 -7.98 14.90
C PRO A 3 -7.37 -6.61 15.35
N SER A 4 -7.30 -6.36 16.66
CA SER A 4 -6.99 -5.03 17.23
C SER A 4 -5.59 -4.53 16.90
N ASP A 5 -4.61 -5.43 16.86
CA ASP A 5 -3.24 -5.20 16.40
C ASP A 5 -3.24 -4.75 14.93
N ILE A 6 -4.00 -5.41 14.08
CA ILE A 6 -4.11 -5.05 12.65
C ILE A 6 -4.83 -3.72 12.47
N GLN A 7 -5.88 -3.46 13.24
CA GLN A 7 -6.56 -2.15 13.21
C GLN A 7 -5.59 -1.03 13.60
N ALA A 8 -4.72 -1.23 14.59
CA ALA A 8 -3.73 -0.24 14.98
C ALA A 8 -2.69 0.03 13.87
N VAL A 9 -2.27 -1.01 13.12
CA VAL A 9 -1.43 -0.81 11.92
C VAL A 9 -2.16 0.00 10.86
N ILE A 10 -3.43 -0.33 10.59
CA ILE A 10 -4.26 0.37 9.59
C ILE A 10 -4.39 1.85 9.95
N ASP A 11 -4.73 2.15 11.20
CA ASP A 11 -4.94 3.52 11.67
C ASP A 11 -3.66 4.36 11.59
N ASP A 12 -2.51 3.70 11.70
CA ASP A 12 -1.19 4.32 11.58
C ASP A 12 -0.73 4.52 10.12
N PHE A 13 -1.01 3.55 9.24
CA PHE A 13 -0.57 3.59 7.84
C PHE A 13 -1.45 4.45 6.94
N LEU A 14 -2.76 4.39 7.10
CA LEU A 14 -3.70 5.05 6.19
C LEU A 14 -3.45 6.55 6.03
N PRO A 15 -3.16 7.32 7.10
CA PRO A 15 -2.82 8.73 6.96
C PRO A 15 -1.58 8.95 6.09
N ILE A 16 -0.51 8.17 6.28
CA ILE A 16 0.74 8.30 5.53
C ILE A 16 0.52 7.97 4.04
N CYS A 17 -0.22 6.88 3.75
CA CYS A 17 -0.57 6.51 2.38
C CYS A 17 -1.41 7.59 1.68
N ARG A 18 -2.30 8.25 2.41
CA ARG A 18 -3.09 9.37 1.88
C ARG A 18 -2.20 10.56 1.51
N GLU A 19 -1.26 10.92 2.37
CA GLU A 19 -0.35 12.04 2.14
C GLU A 19 0.58 11.82 0.93
N LEU A 20 0.85 10.57 0.55
CA LEU A 20 1.62 10.24 -0.66
C LEU A 20 0.86 10.49 -1.96
N ALA A 21 -0.47 10.47 -1.93
CA ALA A 21 -1.30 10.56 -3.13
C ALA A 21 -1.79 11.99 -3.39
N ASP A 22 -1.87 12.35 -4.67
CA ASP A 22 -2.56 13.54 -5.15
C ASP A 22 -3.71 13.15 -6.09
N GLY A 23 -4.88 13.76 -5.90
CA GLY A 23 -6.14 13.41 -6.55
C GLY A 23 -6.91 12.27 -5.86
N ARG A 24 -7.60 11.44 -6.65
CA ARG A 24 -8.35 10.29 -6.10
C ARG A 24 -7.37 9.22 -5.68
N TYR A 25 -7.69 8.56 -4.57
CA TYR A 25 -6.91 7.45 -4.09
C TYR A 25 -7.78 6.37 -3.43
N ALA A 26 -7.25 5.16 -3.35
CA ALA A 26 -7.78 4.07 -2.57
C ALA A 26 -6.62 3.26 -1.97
N VAL A 27 -6.78 2.80 -0.73
CA VAL A 27 -5.83 1.88 -0.11
C VAL A 27 -6.51 0.53 0.08
N SER A 28 -5.84 -0.53 -0.36
CA SER A 28 -6.28 -1.90 -0.10
C SER A 28 -5.28 -2.63 0.76
N ILE A 29 -5.77 -3.53 1.61
CA ILE A 29 -4.95 -4.51 2.31
C ILE A 29 -5.01 -5.80 1.51
N GLY A 30 -3.86 -6.34 1.15
CA GLY A 30 -3.71 -7.54 0.34
C GLY A 30 -3.39 -8.80 1.16
N GLY A 31 -2.82 -9.79 0.47
CA GLY A 31 -2.20 -10.93 1.13
C GLY A 31 -3.13 -12.00 1.66
N SER A 32 -2.56 -12.88 2.50
CA SER A 32 -3.28 -13.94 3.21
C SER A 32 -4.33 -13.35 4.17
N ARG A 33 -4.10 -12.15 4.71
CA ARG A 33 -5.00 -11.44 5.61
C ARG A 33 -6.31 -11.02 4.94
N ALA A 34 -6.23 -10.46 3.73
CA ALA A 34 -7.43 -10.17 2.93
C ALA A 34 -8.22 -11.43 2.55
N ARG A 35 -7.51 -12.56 2.37
CA ARG A 35 -8.08 -13.88 2.05
C ARG A 35 -8.58 -14.67 3.27
N LYS A 36 -8.40 -14.16 4.49
CA LYS A 36 -8.70 -14.86 5.76
C LYS A 36 -7.96 -16.20 5.91
N THR A 37 -6.82 -16.33 5.27
CA THR A 37 -5.93 -17.51 5.36
C THR A 37 -4.61 -17.17 6.07
N SER A 38 -4.55 -16.03 6.75
CA SER A 38 -3.37 -15.58 7.48
C SER A 38 -3.14 -16.39 8.75
N ASP A 39 -1.87 -16.66 9.03
CA ASP A 39 -1.38 -17.18 10.30
C ASP A 39 -0.58 -16.10 11.05
N GLU A 40 0.01 -16.47 12.19
CA GLU A 40 0.79 -15.58 13.05
C GLU A 40 2.06 -15.04 12.39
N LEU A 41 2.52 -15.66 11.30
CA LEU A 41 3.72 -15.27 10.57
C LEU A 41 3.41 -14.46 9.30
N SER A 42 2.13 -14.27 8.99
CA SER A 42 1.70 -13.54 7.81
C SER A 42 1.98 -12.05 7.93
N ASP A 43 2.63 -11.50 6.91
CA ASP A 43 2.83 -10.08 6.71
C ASP A 43 1.51 -9.35 6.42
N ILE A 44 1.60 -8.02 6.40
CA ILE A 44 0.54 -7.12 5.99
C ILE A 44 0.98 -6.42 4.70
N ASP A 45 0.22 -6.64 3.63
CA ASP A 45 0.45 -5.98 2.34
C ASP A 45 -0.45 -4.75 2.20
N PHE A 46 0.12 -3.58 1.99
CA PHE A 46 -0.65 -2.41 1.57
C PHE A 46 -0.47 -2.14 0.08
N ARG A 47 -1.54 -1.72 -0.59
CA ARG A 47 -1.49 -1.17 -1.95
C ARG A 47 -2.17 0.18 -1.97
N LEU A 48 -1.48 1.18 -2.48
CA LEU A 48 -2.01 2.51 -2.74
C LEU A 48 -2.32 2.63 -4.23
N PHE A 49 -3.59 2.85 -4.56
CA PHE A 49 -4.04 3.21 -5.89
C PHE A 49 -4.26 4.72 -5.91
N CYS A 50 -3.69 5.44 -6.86
CA CYS A 50 -3.82 6.90 -6.92
C CYS A 50 -3.87 7.41 -8.37
N ASP A 51 -4.45 8.59 -8.58
CA ASP A 51 -4.31 9.29 -9.86
C ASP A 51 -2.84 9.71 -10.07
N SER A 52 -2.21 10.31 -9.04
CA SER A 52 -0.81 10.68 -9.07
C SER A 52 -0.18 10.67 -7.67
N LEU A 53 1.15 10.78 -7.62
CA LEU A 53 1.89 11.00 -6.38
C LEU A 53 2.09 12.50 -6.15
N VAL A 54 2.36 12.88 -4.90
CA VAL A 54 2.87 14.22 -4.58
C VAL A 54 4.04 14.56 -5.50
N GLN A 55 3.93 15.71 -6.17
CA GLN A 55 4.88 16.16 -7.19
C GLN A 55 6.11 16.84 -6.59
N GLU A 56 5.97 17.41 -5.39
CA GLU A 56 7.04 18.10 -4.67
C GLU A 56 8.02 17.04 -4.10
N PRO A 57 9.27 16.96 -4.59
CA PRO A 57 10.15 15.83 -4.31
C PRO A 57 10.53 15.70 -2.83
N ASP A 58 10.74 16.82 -2.13
CA ASP A 58 11.17 16.82 -0.73
C ASP A 58 10.03 16.36 0.18
N GLN A 59 8.80 16.80 -0.11
CA GLN A 59 7.59 16.38 0.56
C GLN A 59 7.30 14.90 0.32
N ARG A 60 7.46 14.42 -0.92
CA ARG A 60 7.31 12.99 -1.23
C ARG A 60 8.33 12.15 -0.46
N ALA A 61 9.60 12.53 -0.50
CA ALA A 61 10.67 11.85 0.23
C ALA A 61 10.38 11.79 1.73
N ARG A 62 9.88 12.89 2.31
CA ARG A 62 9.48 12.93 3.72
C ARG A 62 8.34 11.97 4.05
N PHE A 63 7.37 11.77 3.16
CA PHE A 63 6.29 10.82 3.38
C PHE A 63 6.75 9.37 3.19
N GLU A 64 7.64 9.10 2.23
CA GLU A 64 8.29 7.80 2.06
C GLU A 64 9.13 7.44 3.30
N GLU A 65 9.87 8.39 3.87
CA GLU A 65 10.61 8.19 5.13
C GLU A 65 9.68 7.91 6.32
N GLN A 66 8.54 8.60 6.41
CA GLN A 66 7.54 8.34 7.45
C GLN A 66 6.95 6.93 7.33
N LEU A 67 6.67 6.50 6.10
CA LEU A 67 6.18 5.16 5.81
C LEU A 67 7.19 4.10 6.26
N GLU A 68 8.46 4.25 5.86
CA GLU A 68 9.53 3.34 6.25
C GLU A 68 9.73 3.33 7.78
N ALA A 69 9.72 4.48 8.43
CA ALA A 69 9.82 4.58 9.88
C ALA A 69 8.67 3.83 10.58
N SER A 70 7.45 3.89 10.03
CA SER A 70 6.31 3.13 10.54
C SER A 70 6.50 1.62 10.34
N ILE A 71 6.91 1.16 9.15
CA ILE A 71 7.25 -0.26 8.87
C ILE A 71 8.23 -0.79 9.91
N GLN A 72 9.33 -0.07 10.13
CA GLN A 72 10.38 -0.47 11.06
C GLN A 72 9.89 -0.50 12.51
N ARG A 73 9.04 0.45 12.91
CA ARG A 73 8.45 0.49 14.25
C ARG A 73 7.54 -0.71 14.52
N TRP A 74 6.73 -1.12 13.55
CA TRP A 74 5.85 -2.27 13.68
C TRP A 74 6.63 -3.59 13.62
N SER A 75 7.65 -3.67 12.78
CA SER A 75 8.56 -4.83 12.71
C SER A 75 9.23 -5.11 14.05
N ARG A 76 9.69 -4.07 14.77
CA ARG A 76 10.26 -4.21 16.13
C ARG A 76 9.27 -4.72 17.17
N GLN A 77 7.97 -4.60 16.91
CA GLN A 77 6.89 -5.12 17.76
C GLN A 77 6.42 -6.51 17.32
N GLY A 78 7.10 -7.12 16.33
CA GLY A 78 6.78 -8.46 15.82
C GLY A 78 5.74 -8.47 14.69
N ILE A 79 5.30 -7.30 14.20
CA ILE A 79 4.34 -7.21 13.09
C ILE A 79 5.10 -6.89 11.80
N ILE A 80 5.09 -7.83 10.86
CA ILE A 80 5.75 -7.68 9.57
C ILE A 80 4.82 -6.97 8.59
N ILE A 81 5.31 -5.93 7.93
CA ILE A 81 4.62 -5.18 6.89
C ILE A 81 5.53 -5.22 5.66
N ASP A 82 5.05 -5.77 4.54
CA ASP A 82 5.83 -5.88 3.29
C ASP A 82 6.00 -4.50 2.60
N GLY A 83 5.21 -3.53 3.02
CA GLY A 83 5.29 -2.13 2.61
C GLY A 83 4.00 -1.64 1.96
N CYS A 84 4.11 -0.51 1.26
CA CYS A 84 3.00 0.05 0.48
C CYS A 84 3.35 0.05 -1.01
N TRP A 85 2.68 -0.81 -1.76
CA TRP A 85 2.86 -0.92 -3.20
C TRP A 85 2.01 0.13 -3.91
N ILE A 86 2.66 1.16 -4.41
CA ILE A 86 2.01 2.27 -5.10
C ILE A 86 1.73 1.88 -6.56
N ARG A 87 0.52 2.19 -7.03
CA ARG A 87 0.08 1.97 -8.41
C ARG A 87 -0.73 3.17 -8.88
N LYS A 88 -0.32 3.78 -9.99
CA LYS A 88 -1.14 4.80 -10.63
C LYS A 88 -2.28 4.16 -11.41
N ILE A 89 -3.44 4.79 -11.35
CA ILE A 89 -4.64 4.32 -12.07
C ILE A 89 -4.39 4.34 -13.58
N GLU A 90 -3.72 5.37 -14.09
CA GLU A 90 -3.35 5.47 -15.51
C GLU A 90 -2.48 4.29 -15.99
N ASP A 91 -1.51 3.87 -15.17
CA ASP A 91 -0.60 2.78 -15.50
C ASP A 91 -1.35 1.44 -15.51
N ILE A 92 -2.29 1.25 -14.57
CA ILE A 92 -3.14 0.07 -14.51
C ILE A 92 -4.02 0.00 -15.77
N ASP A 93 -4.70 1.09 -16.13
CA ASP A 93 -5.56 1.13 -17.31
C ASP A 93 -4.76 0.87 -18.59
N ALA A 94 -3.56 1.42 -18.70
CA ALA A 94 -2.66 1.15 -19.82
C ALA A 94 -2.27 -0.34 -19.91
N GLN A 95 -1.90 -0.96 -18.79
CA GLN A 95 -1.58 -2.39 -18.74
C GLN A 95 -2.78 -3.26 -19.08
N LEU A 96 -3.96 -2.96 -18.54
CA LEU A 96 -5.20 -3.69 -18.85
C LEU A 96 -5.54 -3.60 -20.34
N ASN A 97 -5.34 -2.44 -20.96
CA ASN A 97 -5.57 -2.26 -22.40
C ASN A 97 -4.58 -3.08 -23.23
N GLN A 98 -3.30 -3.11 -22.86
CA GLN A 98 -2.29 -3.96 -23.52
C GLN A 98 -2.63 -5.45 -23.38
N TRP A 99 -3.07 -5.89 -22.20
CA TRP A 99 -3.47 -7.27 -21.97
C TRP A 99 -4.70 -7.65 -22.81
N ARG A 100 -5.72 -6.80 -22.85
CA ARG A 100 -6.92 -7.00 -23.69
C ARG A 100 -6.60 -7.05 -25.18
N ALA A 101 -5.58 -6.33 -25.62
CA ALA A 101 -5.08 -6.35 -27.00
C ALA A 101 -4.19 -7.56 -27.31
N GLY A 102 -3.89 -8.42 -26.32
CA GLY A 102 -2.99 -9.58 -26.49
C GLY A 102 -1.51 -9.21 -26.66
N VAL A 103 -1.13 -7.98 -26.29
CA VAL A 103 0.25 -7.49 -26.39
C VAL A 103 1.11 -8.04 -25.25
N ILE A 104 0.53 -8.17 -24.06
CA ILE A 104 1.19 -8.71 -22.87
C ILE A 104 0.41 -9.93 -22.35
N ALA A 105 1.13 -10.89 -21.78
CA ALA A 105 0.55 -12.06 -21.11
C ALA A 105 0.40 -11.80 -19.59
N PRO A 106 -0.48 -12.55 -18.89
CA PRO A 106 -0.64 -12.48 -17.44
C PRO A 106 0.63 -12.83 -16.67
#